data_AF-A0A933XNE2-F1
#
_entry.id   AF-A0A933XNE2-F1
#
_cell.length_a   1.000
_cell.length_b   1.000
_cell.length_c   1.000
_cell.angle_alpha   90.00
_cell.angle_beta   90.00
_cell.angle_gamma   90.00
#
_symmetry.space_group_name_H-M   'P 1'
#
loop_
_entity.id
_entity.type
_entity.pdbx_description
1 polymer ?
#
loop_
_entity_poly.entity_id
_entity_poly.type
_entity_poly.pdbx_seq_one_letter_code
_entity_poly.pdbx_strand_id
1 'polypeptide(L)' 'MKAPSLVMVDFWAVWCGPCQMVAPIVDELATEYAGKLRVMKLNTDENPE' A
#
# COMPACT_ATOMS: atom_id res chain seq x y z
N MET A 1 4.40 17.04 6.67
CA MET A 1 4.88 16.98 5.26
C MET A 1 3.71 16.63 4.37
N LYS A 2 3.73 17.00 3.07
CA LYS A 2 2.69 16.62 2.09
C LYS A 2 3.33 15.84 0.96
N ALA A 3 2.62 14.86 0.42
CA ALA A 3 3.08 14.15 -0.76
C ALA A 3 3.01 15.10 -1.99
N PRO A 4 4.06 15.15 -2.82
CA PRO A 4 4.07 15.98 -4.03
C PRO A 4 3.26 15.38 -5.19
N SER A 5 2.83 14.12 -5.06
CA SER A 5 2.09 13.36 -6.06
C SER A 5 0.97 12.55 -5.39
N LEU A 6 0.07 11.96 -6.18
CA LEU A 6 -0.96 11.06 -5.67
C LEU A 6 -0.30 9.80 -5.07
N VAL A 7 -0.75 9.42 -3.86
CA VAL A 7 -0.24 8.26 -3.13
C VAL A 7 -1.41 7.40 -2.67
N MET A 8 -1.31 6.09 -2.89
CA MET A 8 -2.13 5.07 -2.24
C MET A 8 -1.27 4.39 -1.18
N VAL A 9 -1.79 4.30 0.05
CA VAL A 9 -1.12 3.61 1.16
C VAL A 9 -1.92 2.36 1.49
N ASP A 10 -1.26 1.21 1.38
CA ASP A 10 -1.78 -0.09 1.80
C ASP A 10 -1.39 -0.33 3.26
N PHE A 11 -2.38 -0.20 4.14
CA PHE A 11 -2.26 -0.49 5.56
C PHE A 11 -2.54 -1.97 5.78
N TRP A 12 -1.52 -2.71 6.18
CA TRP A 12 -1.59 -4.17 6.29
C TRP A 12 -0.96 -4.67 7.58
N ALA A 13 -1.23 -5.93 7.91
CA ALA A 13 -0.64 -6.63 9.04
C ALA A 13 -0.48 -8.12 8.74
N VAL A 14 0.38 -8.81 9.50
CA VAL A 14 0.63 -10.26 9.28
C VAL A 14 -0.61 -11.09 9.60
N TRP A 15 -1.42 -10.65 10.57
CA TRP A 15 -2.68 -11.29 10.94
C TRP A 15 -3.86 -10.91 10.02
N CYS A 16 -3.67 -9.96 9.11
CA CYS A 16 -4.73 -9.51 8.20
C CYS A 16 -4.81 -10.42 6.96
N GLY A 17 -5.53 -11.54 7.09
CA GLY A 17 -5.83 -12.44 5.98
C GLY A 17 -6.41 -11.74 4.74
N PRO A 18 -7.41 -10.83 4.88
CA PRO A 18 -7.90 -10.04 3.75
C PRO A 18 -6.82 -9.24 3.04
N CYS A 19 -5.94 -8.55 3.78
CA CYS A 19 -4.87 -7.73 3.22
C CYS A 19 -3.93 -8.58 2.34
N GLN A 20 -3.56 -9.78 2.80
CA GLN A 20 -2.72 -10.70 2.03
C GLN A 20 -3.36 -11.15 0.71
N MET A 21 -4.69 -11.33 0.69
CA MET A 21 -5.40 -11.69 -0.53
C MET A 21 -5.41 -10.55 -1.56
N VAL A 22 -5.49 -9.29 -1.13
CA VAL A 22 -5.49 -8.13 -2.04
C VAL A 22 -4.09 -7.67 -2.44
N ALA A 23 -3.06 -8.03 -1.68
CA ALA A 23 -1.68 -7.58 -1.92
C ALA A 23 -1.17 -7.79 -3.35
N PRO A 24 -1.40 -8.94 -4.03
CA PRO A 24 -0.98 -9.12 -5.42
C PRO A 24 -1.65 -8.13 -6.39
N ILE A 25 -2.95 -7.84 -6.18
CA ILE A 25 -3.72 -6.90 -6.99
C ILE A 25 -3.20 -5.48 -6.78
N VAL A 26 -2.87 -5.12 -5.53
CA VAL A 26 -2.25 -3.82 -5.19
C VAL A 26 -0.89 -3.66 -5.87
N ASP A 27 -0.10 -4.72 -5.93
CA ASP A 27 1.22 -4.72 -6.60
C ASP A 27 1.10 -4.62 -8.13
N GLU A 28 0.08 -5.25 -8.73
CA GLU A 28 -0.25 -5.08 -10.15
C GLU A 28 -0.65 -3.63 -10.45
N LEU A 29 -1.52 -3.03 -9.65
CA LEU A 29 -1.93 -1.63 -9.79
C LEU A 29 -0.75 -0.66 -9.62
N ALA A 30 0.19 -0.95 -8.72
CA ALA A 30 1.40 -0.15 -8.55
C ALA A 30 2.23 -0.10 -9.84
N THR A 31 2.27 -1.22 -10.56
CA THR A 31 2.99 -1.35 -11.83
C THR A 31 2.24 -0.68 -12.97
N GLU A 32 0.93 -0.94 -13.11
CA GLU A 32 0.09 -0.38 -14.17
C GLU A 32 0.02 1.15 -14.12
N TYR A 33 -0.01 1.72 -12.91
CA TYR A 33 -0.12 3.16 -12.69
C TYR A 33 1.24 3.83 -12.41
N ALA A 34 2.35 3.17 -12.72
CA ALA A 34 3.69 3.74 -12.54
C ALA A 34 3.81 5.15 -13.16
N GLY A 35 4.32 6.09 -12.38
CA GLY A 35 4.45 7.51 -12.76
C GLY A 35 3.17 8.35 -12.58
N LYS A 36 2.00 7.74 -12.39
CA LYS A 36 0.72 8.43 -12.09
C LYS A 36 0.31 8.27 -10.63
N LEU A 37 0.55 7.09 -10.06
CA LEU A 37 0.26 6.74 -8.67
C LEU A 37 1.53 6.20 -8.02
N ARG A 38 1.82 6.65 -6.79
CA ARG A 38 2.80 5.99 -5.93
C ARG A 38 2.07 5.10 -4.93
N VAL A 39 2.39 3.82 -4.92
CA VAL A 39 1.89 2.88 -3.91
C VAL A 39 2.93 2.70 -2.82
N MET A 40 2.51 2.78 -1.56
CA MET A 40 3.33 2.54 -0.38
C MET A 40 2.64 1.52 0.52
N LYS A 41 3.41 0.69 1.22
CA LYS A 41 2.89 -0.27 2.19
C LYS A 41 3.33 0.14 3.59
N LEU A 42 2.40 0.07 4.55
CA LEU A 42 2.68 0.36 5.96
C LEU A 42 2.18 -0.83 6.79
N ASN A 43 3.11 -1.49 7.46
CA ASN A 43 2.79 -2.55 8.40
C ASN A 43 2.31 -1.92 9.72
N THR A 44 1.05 -2.14 10.09
CA THR A 44 0.45 -1.57 11.31
C THR A 44 0.95 -2.24 12.58
N ASP A 45 1.48 -3.46 12.49
CA ASP A 45 2.14 -4.11 13.65
C ASP A 45 3.42 -3.37 14.04
N GLU A 46 4.15 -2.84 13.05
CA GLU A 46 5.38 -2.07 13.24
C GLU A 46 5.11 -0.58 13.49
N ASN A 47 3.95 -0.08 13.07
CA ASN A 47 3.59 1.34 13.10
C ASN A 47 2.17 1.51 13.68
N PRO A 48 2.00 1.41 15.02
CA PRO A 48 0.69 1.40 15.67
C PRO A 48 0.08 2.79 15.95
N GLU A 49 0.80 3.89 15.66
CA GLU A 49 0.39 5.28 15.90
C GLU A 49 -0.15 5.97 14.64
#